data_AF-A0A1J4K3N4-F1
#
_entry.id   AF-A0A1J4K3N4-F1
#
_cell.length_a   1.000
_cell.length_b   1.000
_cell.length_c   1.000
_cell.angle_alpha   90.00
_cell.angle_beta   90.00
_cell.angle_gamma   90.00
#
_symmetry.space_group_name_H-M   'P 1'
#
loop_
_entity.id
_entity.type
_entity.pdbx_description
1 polymer ?
#
loop_
_entity_poly.entity_id
_entity_poly.type
_entity_poly.pdbx_seq_one_letter_code
_entity_poly.pdbx_strand_id
1 'polypeptide(L)'
;MRASDPVTEIIREMDRKPSALLSSCLSEVNNLRNSIILSERIICLAPLFYKQSFQSYLSDFPGGFRSFVFNPRDLPSFLGFAQMTQNTGFLICYLNERPDVLAKAVILKARHKNFHYLIRCAIPAIFGYFSSQEHLSIAIKFYNAIIDPEITKCDQKLAISILQPLMHSSINYRFIEAALSKFLDAFVVDVNFLQAEDKENYFSMYSAFLVRCICQCLCLLPEPILTLLHRLKEIGWDPENFSILFFQKFLWDVAFEWLDNSSAKNYIDLIKKIIFITSSDKNQISLIYKSLFNAKSVYEIPSVYTRFGHTYLDFFISVHDVHVIAKILHSCKMMPDTVTLEELMRVPPNYEFSWYTCQVYPHLLTNKGKINNPEDDPLFHGDTQEVKLFEKLLGNRLYKKELKKWHDLIKSSESMRIMHYISDGVQNSIGKPFMKSFTALQKSFNMPEMNRKIYLSLVEGHLNLWIDNSMKAILDHLDTQFTKRLASIQKRDNLIDFAQLSSRMSGALRPVLVGSVRQLVCIDAASLYDQFLILLKVMNDFNVIAKTNKFIDVMYPVLFQQGKGQHFLSTFIKLNHFAMKVPYFLCYCDDEERFLWLKLESIILSCLTSDEVFLKAYVSLQDQFTAASSRHIYCS
;
A
#
# COMPACT_ATOMS: atom_id res chain seq x y z
N MET A 1 15.48 26.24 -49.08
CA MET A 1 14.56 25.57 -48.12
C MET A 1 15.36 25.28 -46.86
N ARG A 2 14.99 25.84 -45.70
CA ARG A 2 15.59 25.40 -44.43
C ARG A 2 14.97 24.04 -44.09
N ALA A 3 15.79 23.03 -43.82
CA ALA A 3 15.30 21.75 -43.32
C ALA A 3 14.43 22.00 -42.09
N SER A 4 13.24 21.40 -42.02
CA SER A 4 12.43 21.48 -40.82
C SER A 4 13.20 20.87 -39.66
N ASP A 5 13.15 21.53 -38.50
CA ASP A 5 13.65 20.96 -37.26
C ASP A 5 12.96 19.59 -37.02
N PRO A 6 13.71 18.49 -36.78
CA PRO A 6 13.15 17.15 -36.61
C PRO A 6 12.02 17.05 -35.60
N VAL A 7 12.03 17.88 -34.55
CA VAL A 7 10.97 17.90 -33.52
C VAL A 7 9.67 18.45 -34.08
N THR A 8 9.75 19.46 -34.94
CA THR A 8 8.58 20.01 -35.63
C THR A 8 7.96 18.99 -36.58
N GLU A 9 8.78 18.16 -37.23
CA GLU A 9 8.30 17.06 -38.08
C GLU A 9 7.61 15.98 -37.26
N ILE A 10 8.20 15.56 -36.14
CA ILE A 10 7.56 14.63 -35.18
C ILE A 10 6.20 15.19 -34.73
N ILE A 11 6.11 16.46 -34.34
CA ILE A 11 4.86 17.08 -33.89
C ILE A 11 3.80 17.07 -35.00
N ARG A 12 4.19 17.27 -36.26
CA ARG A 12 3.26 17.22 -37.42
C ARG A 12 2.75 15.82 -37.69
N GLU A 13 3.55 14.80 -37.44
CA GLU A 13 3.18 13.39 -37.62
C GLU A 13 2.32 12.83 -36.48
N MET A 14 2.20 13.56 -35.35
CA MET A 14 1.37 13.12 -34.23
C MET A 14 -0.13 13.17 -34.56
N ASP A 15 -0.84 12.07 -34.31
CA ASP A 15 -2.31 11.97 -34.45
C ASP A 15 -3.08 13.00 -33.59
N ARG A 16 -2.45 13.50 -32.50
CA ARG A 16 -3.02 14.48 -31.59
C ARG A 16 -2.00 15.56 -31.27
N LYS A 17 -2.46 16.82 -31.27
CA LYS A 17 -1.64 17.97 -30.89
C LYS A 17 -1.06 17.80 -29.47
N PRO A 18 0.18 18.25 -29.21
CA PRO A 18 0.82 18.18 -27.89
C PRO A 18 -0.04 18.76 -26.76
N SER A 19 -0.79 19.85 -27.01
CA SER A 19 -1.69 20.47 -26.02
C SER A 19 -2.79 19.52 -25.53
N ALA A 20 -3.45 18.80 -26.44
CA ALA A 20 -4.51 17.86 -26.09
C ALA A 20 -3.96 16.67 -25.29
N LEU A 21 -2.80 16.15 -25.68
CA LEU A 21 -2.11 15.09 -24.95
C LEU A 21 -1.64 15.56 -23.57
N LEU A 22 -1.18 16.80 -23.47
CA LEU A 22 -0.78 17.41 -22.20
C LEU A 22 -1.98 17.56 -21.26
N SER A 23 -3.13 18.01 -21.76
CA SER A 23 -4.37 18.10 -20.98
C SER A 23 -4.83 16.72 -20.49
N SER A 24 -4.79 15.69 -21.33
CA SER A 24 -5.10 14.30 -20.92
C SER A 24 -4.14 13.82 -19.83
N CYS A 25 -2.84 14.05 -20.02
CA CYS A 25 -1.82 13.67 -19.05
C CYS A 25 -2.04 14.37 -17.70
N LEU A 26 -2.38 15.66 -17.70
CA LEU A 26 -2.65 16.43 -16.48
C LEU A 26 -3.94 15.96 -15.77
N SER A 27 -4.98 15.58 -16.52
CA SER A 27 -6.20 14.99 -15.95
C SER A 27 -5.89 13.67 -15.25
N GLU A 28 -5.11 12.79 -15.88
CA GLU A 28 -4.68 11.53 -15.27
C GLU A 28 -3.80 11.75 -14.03
N VAL A 29 -2.90 12.74 -14.08
CA VAL A 29 -2.10 13.15 -12.92
C VAL A 29 -3.00 13.59 -11.77
N ASN A 30 -4.01 14.44 -12.03
CA ASN A 30 -4.95 14.88 -10.98
C ASN A 30 -5.73 13.71 -10.37
N ASN A 31 -6.15 12.73 -11.18
CA ASN A 31 -6.80 11.52 -10.66
C ASN A 31 -5.86 10.72 -9.75
N LEU A 32 -4.58 10.58 -10.13
CA LEU A 32 -3.56 9.94 -9.29
C LEU A 32 -3.34 10.71 -7.98
N ARG A 33 -3.23 12.05 -8.03
CA ARG A 33 -3.08 12.91 -6.83
C ARG A 33 -4.20 12.70 -5.84
N ASN A 34 -5.44 12.75 -6.32
CA ASN A 34 -6.62 12.54 -5.48
C ASN A 34 -6.63 11.15 -4.87
N SER A 35 -6.32 10.11 -5.66
CA SER A 35 -6.23 8.75 -5.13
C SER A 35 -5.14 8.59 -4.08
N ILE A 36 -3.98 9.23 -4.27
CA ILE A 36 -2.85 9.19 -3.33
C ILE A 36 -3.26 9.80 -1.98
N ILE A 37 -3.85 11.00 -2.00
CA ILE A 37 -4.27 11.69 -0.77
C ILE A 37 -5.33 10.88 -0.01
N LEU A 38 -6.31 10.32 -0.73
CA LEU A 38 -7.37 9.51 -0.13
C LEU A 38 -6.81 8.23 0.51
N SER A 39 -5.88 7.55 -0.14
CA SER A 39 -5.23 6.35 0.40
C SER A 39 -4.36 6.66 1.62
N GLU A 40 -3.57 7.74 1.59
CA GLU A 40 -2.73 8.16 2.72
C GLU A 40 -3.55 8.51 3.96
N ARG A 41 -4.68 9.20 3.77
CA ARG A 41 -5.64 9.41 4.85
C ARG A 41 -6.06 8.08 5.47
N ILE A 42 -6.44 7.10 4.65
CA ILE A 42 -6.90 5.82 5.16
C ILE A 42 -5.76 5.08 5.89
N ILE A 43 -4.54 5.12 5.37
CA ILE A 43 -3.34 4.57 6.03
C ILE A 43 -3.14 5.20 7.42
N CYS A 44 -3.30 6.51 7.55
CA CYS A 44 -3.15 7.21 8.82
C CYS A 44 -4.31 6.92 9.81
N LEU A 45 -5.54 6.83 9.31
CA LEU A 45 -6.73 6.78 10.17
C LEU A 45 -7.24 5.37 10.49
N ALA A 46 -7.08 4.40 9.59
CA ALA A 46 -7.58 3.03 9.79
C ALA A 46 -7.03 2.35 11.06
N PRO A 47 -5.73 2.50 11.42
CA PRO A 47 -5.19 1.93 12.66
C PRO A 47 -5.87 2.39 13.94
N LEU A 48 -6.51 3.56 13.92
CA LEU A 48 -7.20 4.12 15.08
C LEU A 48 -8.45 3.31 15.47
N PHE A 49 -9.00 2.52 14.55
CA PHE A 49 -10.20 1.73 14.80
C PHE A 49 -9.91 0.41 15.54
N TYR A 50 -8.84 -0.29 15.16
CA TYR A 50 -8.59 -1.66 15.65
C TYR A 50 -7.52 -1.78 16.72
N LYS A 51 -6.60 -0.83 16.83
CA LYS A 51 -5.57 -0.94 17.86
C LYS A 51 -6.19 -0.76 19.24
N GLN A 52 -6.02 -1.76 20.09
CA GLN A 52 -6.54 -1.79 21.45
C GLN A 52 -6.12 -0.55 22.26
N SER A 53 -4.92 -0.03 22.00
CA SER A 53 -4.41 1.20 22.62
C SER A 53 -5.26 2.44 22.35
N PHE A 54 -6.17 2.40 21.37
CA PHE A 54 -7.06 3.51 21.04
C PHE A 54 -8.50 3.31 21.50
N GLN A 55 -8.87 2.13 22.01
CA GLN A 55 -10.23 1.88 22.49
C GLN A 55 -10.65 2.85 23.60
N SER A 56 -9.71 3.26 24.46
CA SER A 56 -9.94 4.24 25.52
C SER A 56 -10.24 5.66 25.02
N TYR A 57 -9.97 5.95 23.74
CA TYR A 57 -10.13 7.29 23.15
C TYR A 57 -11.23 7.32 22.09
N LEU A 58 -11.98 6.22 21.89
CA LEU A 58 -13.03 6.14 20.87
C LEU A 58 -14.10 7.22 21.03
N SER A 59 -14.32 7.72 22.24
CA SER A 59 -15.22 8.85 22.53
C SER A 59 -14.80 10.17 21.86
N ASP A 60 -13.53 10.31 21.51
CA ASP A 60 -12.97 11.51 20.89
C ASP A 60 -13.20 11.53 19.37
N PHE A 61 -13.74 10.45 18.81
CA PHE A 61 -13.96 10.27 17.38
C PHE A 61 -15.46 10.33 17.03
N PRO A 62 -15.80 10.69 15.78
CA PRO A 62 -17.19 10.71 15.34
C PRO A 62 -17.90 9.37 15.48
N GLY A 63 -19.19 9.42 15.85
CA GLY A 63 -20.08 8.27 15.71
C GLY A 63 -20.07 7.76 14.27
N GLY A 64 -19.86 6.46 14.07
CA GLY A 64 -19.66 5.90 12.73
C GLY A 64 -18.28 6.19 12.13
N PHE A 65 -17.22 6.22 12.94
CA PHE A 65 -15.83 6.45 12.52
C PHE A 65 -15.39 5.60 11.31
N ARG A 66 -15.90 4.36 11.17
CA ARG A 66 -15.70 3.55 9.97
C ARG A 66 -16.08 4.29 8.70
N SER A 67 -17.29 4.82 8.64
CA SER A 67 -17.78 5.58 7.49
C SER A 67 -16.98 6.87 7.31
N PHE A 68 -16.60 7.53 8.41
CA PHE A 68 -15.72 8.71 8.34
C PHE A 68 -14.39 8.44 7.63
N VAL A 69 -13.80 7.25 7.83
CA VAL A 69 -12.52 6.85 7.20
C VAL A 69 -12.73 6.32 5.77
N PHE A 70 -13.64 5.37 5.57
CA PHE A 70 -13.75 4.59 4.33
C PHE A 70 -14.81 5.08 3.35
N ASN A 71 -15.78 5.86 3.81
CA ASN A 71 -16.87 6.40 3.00
C ASN A 71 -17.14 7.86 3.38
N PRO A 72 -16.14 8.74 3.19
CA PRO A 72 -16.28 10.15 3.56
C PRO A 72 -17.45 10.78 2.82
N ARG A 73 -18.23 11.58 3.54
CA ARG A 73 -19.25 12.43 2.91
C ARG A 73 -18.59 13.70 2.42
N ASP A 74 -18.54 13.90 1.11
CA ASP A 74 -18.06 15.15 0.54
C ASP A 74 -19.02 16.30 0.86
N LEU A 75 -18.43 17.46 1.13
CA LEU A 75 -19.13 18.70 1.33
C LEU A 75 -19.67 19.20 -0.02
N PRO A 76 -20.98 19.52 -0.12
CA PRO A 76 -21.55 19.99 -1.37
C PRO A 76 -20.96 21.35 -1.77
N SER A 77 -20.72 21.57 -3.05
CA SER A 77 -20.26 22.87 -3.56
C SER A 77 -21.43 23.87 -3.56
N PHE A 78 -21.51 24.75 -2.56
CA PHE A 78 -22.41 25.92 -2.60
C PHE A 78 -21.75 27.17 -1.98
N LEU A 79 -22.29 28.35 -2.30
CA LEU A 79 -21.70 29.67 -2.01
C LEU A 79 -21.17 29.86 -0.57
N GLY A 80 -21.89 29.39 0.45
CA GLY A 80 -21.48 29.53 1.85
C GLY A 80 -20.20 28.79 2.21
N PHE A 81 -19.88 27.69 1.52
CA PHE A 81 -18.67 26.90 1.79
C PHE A 81 -17.44 27.38 1.03
N ALA A 82 -17.59 28.22 0.01
CA ALA A 82 -16.46 28.80 -0.71
C ALA A 82 -15.60 29.67 0.21
N GLN A 83 -16.24 30.54 1.03
CA GLN A 83 -15.54 31.39 2.00
C GLN A 83 -14.85 30.54 3.08
N MET A 84 -15.53 29.52 3.61
CA MET A 84 -14.92 28.60 4.58
C MET A 84 -13.69 27.90 3.99
N THR A 85 -13.80 27.37 2.77
CA THR A 85 -12.69 26.68 2.08
C THR A 85 -11.49 27.60 1.89
N GLN A 86 -11.74 28.87 1.52
CA GLN A 86 -10.69 29.87 1.37
C GLN A 86 -10.03 30.21 2.72
N ASN A 87 -10.84 30.41 3.77
CA ASN A 87 -10.35 30.69 5.12
C ASN A 87 -9.56 29.51 5.70
N THR A 88 -9.96 28.27 5.40
CA THR A 88 -9.17 27.07 5.70
C THR A 88 -7.84 27.10 4.98
N GLY A 89 -7.82 27.46 3.68
CA GLY A 89 -6.58 27.61 2.92
C GLY A 89 -5.61 28.62 3.55
N PHE A 90 -6.12 29.79 3.97
CA PHE A 90 -5.33 30.80 4.68
C PHE A 90 -4.81 30.32 6.04
N LEU A 91 -5.67 29.64 6.83
CA LEU A 91 -5.27 29.09 8.11
C LEU A 91 -4.14 28.05 7.95
N ILE A 92 -4.28 27.11 7.03
CA ILE A 92 -3.26 26.08 6.78
C ILE A 92 -1.97 26.72 6.26
N CYS A 93 -2.06 27.71 5.37
CA CYS A 93 -0.89 28.46 4.89
C CYS A 93 -0.10 29.09 6.05
N TYR A 94 -0.81 29.77 6.95
CA TYR A 94 -0.22 30.37 8.14
C TYR A 94 0.49 29.33 9.02
N LEU A 95 -0.12 28.17 9.25
CA LEU A 95 0.49 27.10 10.08
C LEU A 95 1.69 26.45 9.40
N ASN A 96 1.67 26.32 8.08
CA ASN A 96 2.79 25.80 7.29
C ASN A 96 4.02 26.73 7.34
N GLU A 97 3.78 28.04 7.46
CA GLU A 97 4.82 29.07 7.55
C GLU A 97 5.26 29.35 9.00
N ARG A 98 4.37 29.07 9.97
CA ARG A 98 4.60 29.25 11.41
C ARG A 98 4.42 27.94 12.18
N PRO A 99 5.21 26.89 11.87
CA PRO A 99 5.09 25.58 12.50
C PRO A 99 5.32 25.62 14.02
N ASP A 100 6.11 26.58 14.51
CA ASP A 100 6.37 26.79 15.93
C ASP A 100 5.12 27.21 16.72
N VAL A 101 4.24 27.99 16.08
CA VAL A 101 2.98 28.45 16.68
C VAL A 101 2.06 27.25 16.91
N LEU A 102 1.91 26.40 15.89
CA LEU A 102 1.12 25.18 16.01
C LEU A 102 1.72 24.25 17.08
N ALA A 103 3.04 24.05 17.06
CA ALA A 103 3.73 23.20 18.04
C ALA A 103 3.46 23.65 19.48
N LYS A 104 3.63 24.95 19.78
CA LYS A 104 3.32 25.53 21.09
C LYS A 104 1.85 25.31 21.47
N ALA A 105 0.92 25.58 20.55
CA ALA A 105 -0.51 25.41 20.81
C ALA A 105 -0.90 23.96 21.14
N VAL A 106 -0.33 22.99 20.40
CA VAL A 106 -0.54 21.55 20.62
C VAL A 106 -0.05 21.13 22.00
N ILE A 107 1.16 21.57 22.41
CA ILE A 107 1.71 21.24 23.73
C ILE A 107 0.91 21.88 24.86
N LEU A 108 0.50 23.15 24.72
CA LEU A 108 -0.37 23.83 25.70
C LEU A 108 -1.73 23.15 25.87
N LYS A 109 -2.17 22.37 24.88
CA LYS A 109 -3.45 21.64 24.88
C LYS A 109 -3.29 20.12 25.00
N ALA A 110 -2.15 19.63 25.49
CA ALA A 110 -1.90 18.21 25.72
C ALA A 110 -2.94 17.52 26.63
N ARG A 111 -3.61 18.28 27.50
CA ARG A 111 -4.66 17.79 28.41
C ARG A 111 -6.10 18.05 27.91
N HIS A 112 -6.25 18.59 26.71
CA HIS A 112 -7.58 18.87 26.15
C HIS A 112 -8.28 17.58 25.75
N LYS A 113 -9.60 17.49 25.92
CA LYS A 113 -10.38 16.28 25.59
C LYS A 113 -10.21 15.80 24.15
N ASN A 114 -10.02 16.72 23.20
CA ASN A 114 -9.81 16.38 21.78
C ASN A 114 -8.33 16.19 21.42
N PHE A 115 -7.41 16.05 22.38
CA PHE A 115 -5.97 15.99 22.10
C PHE A 115 -5.60 14.77 21.24
N HIS A 116 -6.21 13.61 21.49
CA HIS A 116 -5.96 12.42 20.68
C HIS A 116 -6.47 12.60 19.25
N TYR A 117 -7.68 13.13 19.07
CA TYR A 117 -8.17 13.48 17.74
C TYR A 117 -7.25 14.49 17.03
N LEU A 118 -6.79 15.53 17.74
CA LEU A 118 -5.89 16.54 17.20
C LEU A 118 -4.62 15.91 16.62
N ILE A 119 -3.90 15.13 17.41
CA ILE A 119 -2.59 14.61 16.98
C ILE A 119 -2.73 13.46 15.98
N ARG A 120 -3.84 12.73 15.97
CA ARG A 120 -4.03 11.54 15.12
C ARG A 120 -4.80 11.80 13.82
N CYS A 121 -5.67 12.82 13.80
CA CYS A 121 -6.51 13.15 12.65
C CYS A 121 -6.16 14.52 12.08
N ALA A 122 -6.34 15.58 12.89
CA ALA A 122 -6.32 16.94 12.39
C ALA A 122 -4.90 17.39 11.96
N ILE A 123 -3.88 17.06 12.75
CA ILE A 123 -2.48 17.39 12.41
C ILE A 123 -2.04 16.68 11.12
N PRO A 124 -2.21 15.36 10.95
CA PRO A 124 -1.94 14.72 9.66
C PRO A 124 -2.72 15.36 8.50
N ALA A 125 -3.99 15.72 8.70
CA ALA A 125 -4.83 16.32 7.66
C ALA A 125 -4.29 17.68 7.16
N ILE A 126 -3.90 18.59 8.05
CA ILE A 126 -3.33 19.90 7.67
C ILE A 126 -1.92 19.82 7.09
N PHE A 127 -1.29 18.63 7.15
CA PHE A 127 -0.05 18.31 6.45
C PHE A 127 -0.25 17.33 5.29
N GLY A 128 -1.48 17.25 4.76
CA GLY A 128 -1.80 16.50 3.54
C GLY A 128 -1.54 15.01 3.67
N TYR A 129 -1.63 14.47 4.90
CA TYR A 129 -1.28 13.10 5.26
C TYR A 129 0.11 12.66 4.77
N PHE A 130 1.05 13.62 4.65
CA PHE A 130 2.42 13.37 4.19
C PHE A 130 2.52 12.75 2.78
N SER A 131 1.48 12.93 1.97
CA SER A 131 1.28 12.23 0.68
C SER A 131 2.27 12.54 -0.44
N SER A 132 3.15 13.51 -0.24
CA SER A 132 4.14 13.97 -1.21
C SER A 132 5.38 14.53 -0.53
N GLN A 133 6.46 14.72 -1.30
CA GLN A 133 7.66 15.38 -0.80
C GLN A 133 7.37 16.81 -0.31
N GLU A 134 6.49 17.56 -0.99
CA GLU A 134 6.10 18.90 -0.57
C GLU A 134 5.37 18.89 0.77
N HIS A 135 4.41 17.98 0.94
CA HIS A 135 3.66 17.80 2.19
C HIS A 135 4.58 17.37 3.34
N LEU A 136 5.48 16.41 3.11
CA LEU A 136 6.44 15.96 4.12
C LEU A 136 7.41 17.09 4.51
N SER A 137 7.90 17.86 3.54
CA SER A 137 8.85 18.96 3.81
C SER A 137 8.25 20.03 4.71
N ILE A 138 6.95 20.30 4.60
CA ILE A 138 6.23 21.20 5.50
C ILE A 138 6.05 20.53 6.87
N ALA A 139 5.56 19.29 6.90
CA ALA A 139 5.28 18.56 8.14
C ALA A 139 6.52 18.45 9.05
N ILE A 140 7.68 18.17 8.47
CA ILE A 140 8.93 17.98 9.23
C ILE A 140 9.34 19.25 9.98
N LYS A 141 9.00 20.45 9.48
CA LYS A 141 9.24 21.70 10.22
C LYS A 141 8.43 21.75 11.52
N PHE A 142 7.17 21.30 11.48
CA PHE A 142 6.33 21.17 12.67
C PHE A 142 6.88 20.13 13.65
N TYR A 143 7.25 18.95 13.16
CA TYR A 143 7.79 17.91 14.04
C TYR A 143 9.14 18.28 14.65
N ASN A 144 10.00 18.98 13.91
CA ASN A 144 11.22 19.59 14.46
C ASN A 144 10.89 20.59 15.57
N ALA A 145 9.88 21.44 15.39
CA ALA A 145 9.46 22.39 16.42
C ALA A 145 8.89 21.70 17.69
N ILE A 146 8.23 20.55 17.54
CA ILE A 146 7.75 19.74 18.69
C ILE A 146 8.91 19.20 19.52
N ILE A 147 9.99 18.74 18.90
CA ILE A 147 11.13 18.13 19.61
C ILE A 147 12.15 19.16 20.10
N ASP A 148 12.06 20.40 19.60
CA ASP A 148 12.98 21.46 19.95
C ASP A 148 12.74 21.95 21.39
N PRO A 149 13.72 21.76 22.31
CA PRO A 149 13.58 22.16 23.70
C PRO A 149 13.49 23.68 23.88
N GLU A 150 14.00 24.48 22.94
CA GLU A 150 13.92 25.94 22.97
C GLU A 150 12.51 26.45 22.61
N ILE A 151 11.77 25.68 21.79
CA ILE A 151 10.46 26.08 21.29
C ILE A 151 9.33 25.64 22.21
N THR A 152 9.28 24.36 22.60
CA THR A 152 8.11 23.80 23.29
C THR A 152 8.37 23.24 24.67
N LYS A 153 9.62 22.92 25.02
CA LYS A 153 9.98 22.15 26.23
C LYS A 153 9.11 20.88 26.36
N CYS A 154 8.78 20.23 25.24
CA CYS A 154 7.91 19.07 25.21
C CYS A 154 8.53 17.89 25.96
N ASP A 155 7.73 17.21 26.79
CA ASP A 155 8.10 15.93 27.36
C ASP A 155 8.30 14.87 26.25
N GLN A 156 9.35 14.06 26.35
CA GLN A 156 9.70 13.10 25.29
C GLN A 156 8.58 12.06 25.07
N LYS A 157 7.86 11.62 26.11
CA LYS A 157 6.76 10.65 25.96
C LYS A 157 5.56 11.27 25.23
N LEU A 158 5.30 12.56 25.50
CA LEU A 158 4.31 13.32 24.75
C LEU A 158 4.73 13.49 23.28
N ALA A 159 6.00 13.85 23.03
CA ALA A 159 6.54 13.98 21.68
C ALA A 159 6.43 12.67 20.88
N ILE A 160 6.71 11.51 21.51
CA ILE A 160 6.52 10.19 20.89
C ILE A 160 5.07 10.01 20.39
N SER A 161 4.09 10.41 21.19
CA SER A 161 2.67 10.31 20.82
C SER A 161 2.31 11.20 19.64
N ILE A 162 2.92 12.39 19.55
CA ILE A 162 2.71 13.36 18.46
C ILE A 162 3.41 12.91 17.17
N LEU A 163 4.61 12.32 17.27
CA LEU A 163 5.41 11.84 16.14
C LEU A 163 4.87 10.56 15.50
N GLN A 164 4.13 9.74 16.25
CA GLN A 164 3.74 8.40 15.81
C GLN A 164 2.96 8.37 14.47
N PRO A 165 2.00 9.27 14.17
CA PRO A 165 1.33 9.31 12.86
C PRO A 165 2.30 9.48 11.68
N LEU A 166 3.34 10.32 11.83
CA LEU A 166 4.39 10.48 10.82
C LEU A 166 5.16 9.17 10.64
N MET A 167 5.57 8.54 11.74
CA MET A 167 6.30 7.27 11.71
C MET A 167 5.47 6.15 11.05
N HIS A 168 4.16 6.16 11.19
CA HIS A 168 3.25 5.15 10.64
C HIS A 168 2.75 5.42 9.21
N SER A 169 3.05 6.59 8.65
CA SER A 169 2.62 6.96 7.29
C SER A 169 3.33 6.14 6.20
N SER A 170 2.79 6.18 4.98
CA SER A 170 3.28 5.35 3.88
C SER A 170 4.70 5.72 3.42
N ILE A 171 5.19 6.92 3.75
CA ILE A 171 6.54 7.38 3.40
C ILE A 171 7.64 6.44 3.91
N ASN A 172 7.40 5.73 5.01
CA ASN A 172 8.33 4.78 5.60
C ASN A 172 8.08 3.33 5.12
N TYR A 173 7.04 3.10 4.31
CA TYR A 173 6.60 1.77 3.92
C TYR A 173 7.66 1.01 3.13
N ARG A 174 8.39 1.68 2.22
CA ARG A 174 9.43 1.01 1.41
C ARG A 174 10.54 0.39 2.27
N PHE A 175 10.92 1.06 3.37
CA PHE A 175 11.87 0.52 4.35
C PHE A 175 11.30 -0.74 5.02
N ILE A 176 10.05 -0.65 5.50
CA ILE A 176 9.36 -1.76 6.18
C ILE A 176 9.21 -2.97 5.26
N GLU A 177 8.66 -2.76 4.06
CA GLU A 177 8.46 -3.79 3.03
C GLU A 177 9.77 -4.48 2.70
N ALA A 178 10.83 -3.73 2.40
CA ALA A 178 12.12 -4.31 2.02
C ALA A 178 12.76 -5.12 3.16
N ALA A 179 12.71 -4.60 4.39
CA ALA A 179 13.30 -5.26 5.55
C ALA A 179 12.52 -6.54 5.92
N LEU A 180 11.19 -6.45 5.97
CA LEU A 180 10.34 -7.54 6.45
C LEU A 180 10.09 -8.59 5.38
N SER A 181 9.78 -8.24 4.13
CA SER A 181 9.57 -9.24 3.08
C SER A 181 10.81 -10.10 2.88
N LYS A 182 12.00 -9.49 2.85
CA LYS A 182 13.27 -10.23 2.75
C LYS A 182 13.47 -11.22 3.89
N PHE A 183 13.12 -10.81 5.11
CA PHE A 183 13.21 -11.67 6.29
C PHE A 183 12.16 -12.80 6.26
N LEU A 184 10.89 -12.46 6.03
CA LEU A 184 9.77 -13.39 6.09
C LEU A 184 9.79 -14.41 4.95
N ASP A 185 10.16 -14.00 3.74
CA ASP A 185 10.26 -14.92 2.59
C ASP A 185 11.33 -15.99 2.83
N ALA A 186 12.48 -15.60 3.39
CA ALA A 186 13.53 -16.55 3.77
C ALA A 186 13.08 -17.45 4.93
N PHE A 187 12.45 -16.86 5.95
CA PHE A 187 11.95 -17.59 7.11
C PHE A 187 10.94 -18.67 6.72
N VAL A 188 9.94 -18.35 5.87
CA VAL A 188 8.90 -19.31 5.44
C VAL A 188 9.50 -20.48 4.67
N VAL A 189 10.51 -20.24 3.83
CA VAL A 189 11.18 -21.31 3.10
C VAL A 189 11.87 -22.26 4.07
N ASP A 190 12.65 -21.74 5.02
CA ASP A 190 13.46 -22.55 5.94
C ASP A 190 12.62 -23.25 7.03
N VAL A 191 11.56 -22.62 7.52
CA VAL A 191 10.74 -23.19 8.61
C VAL A 191 10.06 -24.50 8.20
N ASN A 192 9.78 -24.67 6.91
CA ASN A 192 9.26 -25.93 6.37
C ASN A 192 10.27 -27.09 6.47
N PHE A 193 11.55 -26.79 6.70
CA PHE A 193 12.63 -27.77 6.89
C PHE A 193 13.03 -27.97 8.36
N LEU A 194 12.49 -27.18 9.29
CA LEU A 194 12.86 -27.23 10.70
C LEU A 194 12.02 -28.25 11.47
N GLN A 195 12.42 -29.51 11.36
CA GLN A 195 12.06 -30.55 12.32
C GLN A 195 13.18 -30.88 13.33
N ALA A 196 14.24 -30.04 13.43
CA ALA A 196 15.46 -30.37 14.16
C ALA A 196 15.50 -29.87 15.63
N GLU A 197 16.26 -30.60 16.45
CA GLU A 197 16.36 -30.54 17.92
C GLU A 197 17.00 -29.28 18.53
N ASP A 198 17.49 -28.32 17.72
CA ASP A 198 18.24 -27.14 18.19
C ASP A 198 17.52 -25.80 17.92
N LYS A 199 16.41 -25.58 18.64
CA LYS A 199 15.55 -24.41 18.45
C LYS A 199 16.18 -23.09 18.91
N GLU A 200 17.10 -23.10 19.88
CA GLU A 200 17.67 -21.87 20.42
C GLU A 200 18.73 -21.24 19.50
N ASN A 201 19.63 -22.05 18.95
CA ASN A 201 20.59 -21.58 17.94
C ASN A 201 19.88 -21.02 16.70
N TYR A 202 18.74 -21.62 16.33
CA TYR A 202 17.91 -21.12 15.24
C TYR A 202 17.35 -19.71 15.49
N PHE A 203 16.77 -19.45 16.66
CA PHE A 203 16.23 -18.11 16.97
C PHE A 203 17.31 -17.04 17.03
N SER A 204 18.50 -17.37 17.54
CA SER A 204 19.64 -16.46 17.57
C SER A 204 20.13 -16.11 16.16
N MET A 205 20.24 -17.12 15.28
CA MET A 205 20.60 -16.92 13.86
C MET A 205 19.59 -16.01 13.14
N TYR A 206 18.30 -16.26 13.32
CA TYR A 206 17.24 -15.46 12.70
C TYR A 206 17.11 -14.05 13.28
N SER A 207 17.40 -13.87 14.58
CA SER A 207 17.54 -12.55 15.21
C SER A 207 18.65 -11.73 14.52
N ALA A 208 19.84 -12.32 14.35
CA ALA A 208 20.94 -11.67 13.64
C ALA A 208 20.61 -11.39 12.16
N PHE A 209 19.89 -12.31 11.50
CA PHE A 209 19.44 -12.11 10.12
C PHE A 209 18.42 -10.98 10.00
N LEU A 210 17.46 -10.88 10.93
CA LEU A 210 16.49 -9.77 10.98
C LEU A 210 17.22 -8.43 11.13
N VAL A 211 18.19 -8.33 12.04
CA VAL A 211 19.01 -7.12 12.21
C VAL A 211 19.75 -6.76 10.94
N ARG A 212 20.35 -7.75 10.25
CA ARG A 212 21.02 -7.51 8.97
C ARG A 212 20.05 -6.97 7.93
N CYS A 213 18.84 -7.53 7.82
CA CYS A 213 17.81 -7.06 6.89
C CYS A 213 17.40 -5.62 7.20
N ILE A 214 17.17 -5.29 8.48
CA ILE A 214 16.86 -3.92 8.92
C ILE A 214 18.00 -2.98 8.54
N CYS A 215 19.24 -3.25 8.96
CA CYS A 215 20.39 -2.39 8.71
C CYS A 215 20.64 -2.12 7.22
N GLN A 216 20.45 -3.13 6.36
CA GLN A 216 20.61 -3.00 4.91
C GLN A 216 19.52 -2.14 4.27
N CYS A 217 18.37 -1.99 4.91
CA CYS A 217 17.22 -1.25 4.38
C CYS A 217 17.09 0.16 4.99
N LEU A 218 17.88 0.54 6.00
CA LEU A 218 17.76 1.86 6.65
C LEU A 218 17.94 3.03 5.69
N CYS A 219 18.72 2.86 4.61
CA CYS A 219 18.85 3.86 3.55
C CYS A 219 17.56 4.10 2.74
N LEU A 220 16.54 3.24 2.90
CA LEU A 220 15.23 3.40 2.28
C LEU A 220 14.28 4.26 3.12
N LEU A 221 14.70 4.73 4.30
CA LEU A 221 13.99 5.79 5.01
C LEU A 221 14.17 7.12 4.26
N PRO A 222 13.12 7.94 4.10
CA PRO A 222 13.24 9.26 3.48
C PRO A 222 14.22 10.15 4.23
N GLU A 223 14.99 10.97 3.50
CA GLU A 223 15.96 11.90 4.07
C GLU A 223 15.37 12.81 5.18
N PRO A 224 14.15 13.38 5.03
CA PRO A 224 13.58 14.19 6.11
C PRO A 224 13.32 13.41 7.40
N ILE A 225 13.05 12.10 7.30
CA ILE A 225 12.86 11.20 8.46
C ILE A 225 14.20 10.86 9.09
N LEU A 226 15.22 10.54 8.30
CA LEU A 226 16.58 10.30 8.83
C LEU A 226 17.12 11.54 9.54
N THR A 227 16.96 12.73 8.94
CA THR A 227 17.35 14.00 9.55
C THR A 227 16.65 14.23 10.89
N LEU A 228 15.34 13.99 10.95
CA LEU A 228 14.58 14.08 12.20
C LEU A 228 15.13 13.12 13.27
N LEU A 229 15.38 11.85 12.91
CA LEU A 229 15.92 10.86 13.84
C LEU A 229 17.34 11.20 14.31
N HIS A 230 18.20 11.71 13.41
CA HIS A 230 19.53 12.20 13.76
C HIS A 230 19.44 13.38 14.72
N ARG A 231 18.50 14.30 14.47
CA ARG A 231 18.26 15.45 15.35
C ARG A 231 17.88 15.04 16.76
N LEU A 232 17.04 14.01 16.94
CA LEU A 232 16.71 13.46 18.27
C LEU A 232 17.97 13.06 19.06
N LYS A 233 18.93 12.43 18.38
CA LYS A 233 20.22 12.06 18.99
C LYS A 233 21.05 13.30 19.34
N GLU A 234 21.12 14.28 18.46
CA GLU A 234 21.88 15.53 18.68
C GLU A 234 21.39 16.32 19.89
N ILE A 235 20.07 16.41 20.08
CA ILE A 235 19.47 17.11 21.23
C ILE A 235 19.52 16.28 22.52
N GLY A 236 20.15 15.11 22.50
CA GLY A 236 20.34 14.26 23.68
C GLY A 236 19.05 13.60 24.17
N TRP A 237 18.18 13.13 23.26
CA TRP A 237 17.04 12.31 23.68
C TRP A 237 17.49 11.09 24.47
N ASP A 238 16.66 10.71 25.45
CA ASP A 238 16.93 9.56 26.27
C ASP A 238 16.91 8.28 25.39
N PRO A 239 17.92 7.40 25.50
CA PRO A 239 18.00 6.20 24.67
C PRO A 239 16.81 5.26 24.84
N GLU A 240 16.20 5.18 26.02
CA GLU A 240 15.01 4.36 26.27
C GLU A 240 13.80 4.94 25.52
N ASN A 241 13.57 6.26 25.63
CA ASN A 241 12.51 6.94 24.87
C ASN A 241 12.71 6.86 23.36
N PHE A 242 13.94 6.98 22.86
CA PHE A 242 14.24 6.74 21.44
C PHE A 242 13.92 5.28 21.05
N SER A 243 14.29 4.32 21.90
CA SER A 243 13.96 2.90 21.69
C SER A 243 12.45 2.68 21.62
N ILE A 244 11.69 3.34 22.50
CA ILE A 244 10.22 3.29 22.50
C ILE A 244 9.67 3.86 21.18
N LEU A 245 10.17 5.02 20.73
CA LEU A 245 9.73 5.62 19.46
C LEU A 245 10.00 4.69 18.27
N PHE A 246 11.28 4.33 18.07
CA PHE A 246 11.74 3.71 16.83
C PHE A 246 11.39 2.22 16.78
N PHE A 247 11.60 1.47 17.86
CA PHE A 247 11.35 0.03 17.87
C PHE A 247 9.92 -0.27 18.25
N GLN A 248 9.48 0.14 19.43
CA GLN A 248 8.20 -0.32 19.97
C GLN A 248 7.00 0.33 19.27
N LYS A 249 7.04 1.64 19.05
CA LYS A 249 5.93 2.41 18.49
C LYS A 249 5.97 2.54 16.98
N PHE A 250 7.04 2.13 16.32
CA PHE A 250 7.19 2.16 14.86
C PHE A 250 7.52 0.78 14.30
N LEU A 251 8.77 0.33 14.36
CA LEU A 251 9.23 -0.83 13.61
C LEU A 251 8.49 -2.13 13.98
N TRP A 252 8.42 -2.48 15.27
CA TRP A 252 7.80 -3.73 15.72
C TRP A 252 6.28 -3.70 15.63
N ASP A 253 5.67 -2.56 15.95
CA ASP A 253 4.23 -2.36 15.80
C ASP A 253 3.78 -2.59 14.35
N VAL A 254 4.51 -2.01 13.39
CA VAL A 254 4.25 -2.23 11.96
C VAL A 254 4.66 -3.64 11.52
N ALA A 255 5.71 -4.23 12.09
CA ALA A 255 6.12 -5.59 11.74
C ALA A 255 5.07 -6.64 12.12
N PHE A 256 4.39 -6.49 13.25
CA PHE A 256 3.29 -7.38 13.62
C PHE A 256 2.09 -7.22 12.68
N GLU A 257 1.74 -5.99 12.31
CA GLU A 257 0.70 -5.75 11.29
C GLU A 257 1.08 -6.35 9.93
N TRP A 258 2.35 -6.26 9.54
CA TRP A 258 2.84 -6.87 8.30
C TRP A 258 2.76 -8.41 8.35
N LEU A 259 3.16 -8.99 9.48
CA LEU A 259 3.20 -10.43 9.69
C LEU A 259 1.82 -11.07 9.56
N ASP A 260 0.80 -10.45 10.16
CA ASP A 260 -0.60 -10.87 10.05
C ASP A 260 -1.08 -10.97 8.58
N ASN A 261 -0.41 -10.23 7.69
CA ASN A 261 -0.73 -10.13 6.26
C ASN A 261 0.24 -10.86 5.34
N SER A 262 1.20 -11.59 5.91
CA SER A 262 2.24 -12.26 5.14
C SER A 262 1.96 -13.76 4.98
N SER A 263 2.71 -14.41 4.08
CA SER A 263 2.80 -15.86 4.01
C SER A 263 3.27 -16.52 5.31
N ALA A 264 3.89 -15.75 6.20
CA ALA A 264 4.40 -16.21 7.49
C ALA A 264 3.37 -16.11 8.64
N LYS A 265 2.11 -15.71 8.38
CA LYS A 265 1.07 -15.51 9.41
C LYS A 265 0.91 -16.70 10.37
N ASN A 266 1.07 -17.93 9.87
CA ASN A 266 0.94 -19.17 10.65
C ASN A 266 2.11 -19.39 11.63
N TYR A 267 3.18 -18.60 11.53
CA TYR A 267 4.37 -18.68 12.37
C TYR A 267 4.53 -17.46 13.27
N ILE A 268 3.42 -16.76 13.55
CA ILE A 268 3.44 -15.50 14.30
C ILE A 268 4.14 -15.62 15.66
N ASP A 269 3.95 -16.71 16.38
CA ASP A 269 4.54 -16.91 17.70
C ASP A 269 6.06 -17.10 17.64
N LEU A 270 6.56 -17.78 16.60
CA LEU A 270 7.99 -17.97 16.38
C LEU A 270 8.66 -16.63 16.05
N ILE A 271 8.02 -15.82 15.20
CA ILE A 271 8.56 -14.51 14.80
C ILE A 271 8.47 -13.52 15.96
N LYS A 272 7.40 -13.54 16.76
CA LYS A 272 7.32 -12.80 18.03
C LYS A 272 8.49 -13.14 18.95
N LYS A 273 8.86 -14.42 19.06
CA LYS A 273 10.03 -14.86 19.85
C LYS A 273 11.34 -14.31 19.28
N ILE A 274 11.52 -14.31 17.96
CA ILE A 274 12.70 -13.72 17.29
C ILE A 274 12.79 -12.22 17.56
N ILE A 275 11.69 -11.48 17.40
CA ILE A 275 11.63 -10.03 17.68
C ILE A 275 11.92 -9.75 19.16
N PHE A 276 11.41 -10.57 20.07
CA PHE A 276 11.68 -10.44 21.50
C PHE A 276 13.17 -10.65 21.83
N ILE A 277 13.80 -11.68 21.28
CA ILE A 277 15.26 -11.93 21.43
C ILE A 277 16.04 -10.76 20.85
N THR A 278 15.69 -10.30 19.65
CA THR A 278 16.33 -9.15 18.98
C THR A 278 16.24 -7.90 19.85
N SER A 279 15.08 -7.64 20.46
CA SER A 279 14.81 -6.47 21.30
C SER A 279 15.53 -6.50 22.64
N SER A 280 15.82 -7.70 23.15
CA SER A 280 16.50 -7.90 24.43
C SER A 280 18.03 -7.91 24.30
N ASP A 281 18.55 -8.19 23.10
CA ASP A 281 19.98 -8.20 22.82
C ASP A 281 20.51 -6.78 22.55
N LYS A 282 21.22 -6.23 23.54
CA LYS A 282 21.84 -4.90 23.47
C LYS A 282 22.83 -4.75 22.31
N ASN A 283 23.52 -5.83 21.91
CA ASN A 283 24.47 -5.78 20.80
C ASN A 283 23.73 -5.62 19.48
N GLN A 284 22.65 -6.38 19.28
CA GLN A 284 21.79 -6.30 18.09
C GLN A 284 21.17 -4.91 17.94
N ILE A 285 20.60 -4.37 19.04
CA ILE A 285 20.05 -3.01 19.04
C ILE A 285 21.13 -1.95 18.80
N SER A 286 22.32 -2.11 19.38
CA SER A 286 23.45 -1.19 19.14
C SER A 286 23.88 -1.18 17.67
N LEU A 287 23.87 -2.34 16.99
CA LEU A 287 24.17 -2.43 15.56
C LEU A 287 23.15 -1.66 14.71
N ILE A 288 21.86 -1.77 15.02
CA ILE A 288 20.80 -1.01 14.33
C ILE A 288 21.01 0.49 14.55
N TYR A 289 21.28 0.94 15.78
CA TYR A 289 21.54 2.36 16.05
C TYR A 289 22.76 2.90 15.31
N LYS A 290 23.89 2.19 15.38
CA LYS A 290 25.10 2.60 14.64
C LYS A 290 24.82 2.70 13.14
N SER A 291 24.04 1.78 12.59
CA SER A 291 23.67 1.79 11.18
C SER A 291 22.71 2.94 10.85
N LEU A 292 21.70 3.19 11.69
CA LEU A 292 20.70 4.25 11.50
C LEU A 292 21.33 5.64 11.49
N PHE A 293 22.23 5.92 12.44
CA PHE A 293 22.88 7.22 12.55
C PHE A 293 23.99 7.45 11.51
N ASN A 294 24.38 6.41 10.77
CA ASN A 294 25.31 6.50 9.65
C ASN A 294 24.62 6.36 8.29
N ALA A 295 23.32 6.04 8.27
CA ALA A 295 22.56 5.85 7.05
C ALA A 295 22.36 7.20 6.34
N LYS A 296 22.40 7.14 5.00
CA LYS A 296 22.00 8.23 4.11
C LYS A 296 20.84 7.73 3.25
N SER A 297 19.87 8.60 2.99
CA SER A 297 18.75 8.19 2.17
C SER A 297 19.19 7.93 0.72
N VAL A 298 18.72 6.84 0.15
CA VAL A 298 18.73 6.57 -1.30
C VAL A 298 17.31 6.53 -1.85
N TYR A 299 16.32 6.90 -1.02
CA TYR A 299 14.90 6.83 -1.33
C TYR A 299 14.29 8.23 -1.35
N GLU A 300 13.82 8.62 -2.54
CA GLU A 300 13.20 9.91 -2.76
C GLU A 300 11.69 9.74 -2.91
N ILE A 301 10.93 10.55 -2.15
CA ILE A 301 9.49 10.68 -2.33
C ILE A 301 9.28 11.61 -3.52
N PRO A 302 8.38 11.27 -4.46
CA PRO A 302 8.17 12.15 -5.60
C PRO A 302 7.53 13.48 -5.18
N SER A 303 7.94 14.52 -5.88
CA SER A 303 7.26 15.81 -5.84
C SER A 303 6.01 15.75 -6.71
N VAL A 304 4.86 16.01 -6.09
CA VAL A 304 3.56 15.77 -6.72
C VAL A 304 3.01 17.03 -7.39
N TYR A 305 3.46 18.22 -6.98
CA TYR A 305 2.92 19.51 -7.44
C TYR A 305 3.97 20.33 -8.18
N THR A 306 5.12 20.54 -7.54
CA THR A 306 6.17 21.43 -8.02
C THR A 306 6.75 21.01 -9.37
N ARG A 307 6.94 19.69 -9.59
CA ARG A 307 7.39 19.11 -10.88
C ARG A 307 6.42 19.35 -12.04
N PHE A 308 5.15 19.67 -11.75
CA PHE A 308 4.13 20.01 -12.74
C PHE A 308 3.91 21.53 -12.85
N GLY A 309 4.75 22.34 -12.20
CA GLY A 309 4.66 23.80 -12.20
C GLY A 309 3.52 24.36 -11.34
N HIS A 310 2.97 23.56 -10.42
CA HIS A 310 1.92 24.03 -9.52
C HIS A 310 2.55 24.73 -8.31
N THR A 311 2.04 25.91 -7.97
CA THR A 311 2.45 26.70 -6.78
C THR A 311 1.54 26.46 -5.58
N TYR A 312 0.56 25.59 -5.73
CA TYR A 312 -0.39 25.21 -4.69
C TYR A 312 -0.24 23.74 -4.35
N LEU A 313 -0.77 23.38 -3.18
CA LEU A 313 -0.91 22.01 -2.70
C LEU A 313 -2.40 21.77 -2.39
N ASP A 314 -2.93 20.61 -2.79
CA ASP A 314 -4.29 20.21 -2.43
C ASP A 314 -4.28 19.45 -1.10
N PHE A 315 -5.19 19.85 -0.21
CA PHE A 315 -5.44 19.21 1.09
C PHE A 315 -6.86 18.68 1.13
N PHE A 316 -7.02 17.42 1.53
CA PHE A 316 -8.31 16.80 1.76
C PHE A 316 -8.56 16.69 3.26
N ILE A 317 -9.49 17.49 3.78
CA ILE A 317 -9.66 17.71 5.22
C ILE A 317 -11.14 17.70 5.60
N SER A 318 -11.45 17.30 6.83
CA SER A 318 -12.82 17.41 7.35
C SER A 318 -13.07 18.78 7.98
N VAL A 319 -14.34 19.21 8.00
CA VAL A 319 -14.75 20.42 8.72
C VAL A 319 -14.33 20.33 10.20
N HIS A 320 -14.47 19.17 10.83
CA HIS A 320 -14.11 18.96 12.22
C HIS A 320 -12.61 19.12 12.49
N ASP A 321 -11.74 18.68 11.59
CA ASP A 321 -10.28 18.89 11.72
C ASP A 321 -9.96 20.39 11.85
N VAL A 322 -10.56 21.21 10.98
CA VAL A 322 -10.38 22.67 10.97
C VAL A 322 -10.96 23.29 12.24
N HIS A 323 -12.15 22.87 12.67
CA HIS A 323 -12.75 23.34 13.92
C HIS A 323 -11.86 23.05 15.13
N VAL A 324 -11.26 21.85 15.22
CA VAL A 324 -10.37 21.47 16.33
C VAL A 324 -9.12 22.34 16.34
N ILE A 325 -8.47 22.53 15.19
CA ILE A 325 -7.28 23.37 15.06
C ILE A 325 -7.59 24.83 15.42
N ALA A 326 -8.65 25.40 14.84
CA ALA A 326 -9.03 26.79 15.08
C ALA A 326 -9.39 27.06 16.54
N LYS A 327 -10.15 26.16 17.19
CA LYS A 327 -10.49 26.28 18.62
C LYS A 327 -9.25 26.27 19.50
N ILE A 328 -8.28 25.41 19.20
CA ILE A 328 -7.03 25.31 19.97
C ILE A 328 -6.23 26.60 19.82
N LEU A 329 -5.98 27.06 18.59
CA LEU A 329 -5.25 28.29 18.33
C LEU A 329 -5.94 29.50 18.96
N HIS A 330 -7.26 29.61 18.83
CA HIS A 330 -8.04 30.70 19.42
C HIS A 330 -7.91 30.71 20.95
N SER A 331 -8.04 29.55 21.59
CA SER A 331 -7.90 29.42 23.05
C SER A 331 -6.47 29.69 23.56
N CYS A 332 -5.48 29.66 22.67
CA CYS A 332 -4.09 30.02 22.94
C CYS A 332 -3.74 31.45 22.52
N LYS A 333 -4.70 32.22 21.94
CA LYS A 333 -4.47 33.54 21.33
C LYS A 333 -3.40 33.51 20.22
N MET A 334 -3.45 32.47 19.39
CA MET A 334 -2.49 32.17 18.33
C MET A 334 -3.13 32.08 16.93
N MET A 335 -4.37 32.54 16.78
CA MET A 335 -5.04 32.64 15.47
C MET A 335 -4.37 33.72 14.61
N PRO A 336 -4.30 33.53 13.27
CA PRO A 336 -3.90 34.61 12.38
C PRO A 336 -4.96 35.72 12.35
N ASP A 337 -4.52 36.96 12.14
CA ASP A 337 -5.42 38.12 12.07
C ASP A 337 -6.36 38.09 10.86
N THR A 338 -6.00 37.32 9.82
CA THR A 338 -6.74 37.23 8.55
C THR A 338 -7.92 36.26 8.58
N VAL A 339 -8.09 35.48 9.66
CA VAL A 339 -9.16 34.46 9.75
C VAL A 339 -9.77 34.48 11.14
N THR A 340 -11.10 34.60 11.22
CA THR A 340 -11.80 34.56 12.51
C THR A 340 -12.30 33.15 12.84
N LEU A 341 -12.40 32.83 14.14
CA LEU A 341 -13.00 31.58 14.59
C LEU A 341 -14.47 31.49 14.16
N GLU A 342 -15.23 32.58 14.23
CA GLU A 342 -16.65 32.61 13.90
C GLU A 342 -16.92 32.21 12.44
N GLU A 343 -16.12 32.69 11.50
CA GLU A 343 -16.25 32.33 10.08
C GLU A 343 -15.97 30.85 9.83
N LEU A 344 -14.92 30.30 10.46
CA LEU A 344 -14.59 28.87 10.32
C LEU A 344 -15.66 27.98 10.96
N MET A 345 -16.31 28.44 12.03
CA MET A 345 -17.35 27.69 12.73
C MET A 345 -18.74 27.82 12.08
N ARG A 346 -18.90 28.62 11.02
CA ARG A 346 -20.18 28.87 10.34
C ARG A 346 -20.59 27.72 9.41
N VAL A 347 -20.59 26.50 9.94
CA VAL A 347 -20.96 25.27 9.23
C VAL A 347 -22.16 24.61 9.92
N PRO A 348 -23.22 24.22 9.20
CA PRO A 348 -24.33 23.52 9.81
C PRO A 348 -23.87 22.20 10.47
N PRO A 349 -24.40 21.81 11.65
CA PRO A 349 -23.92 20.65 12.41
C PRO A 349 -23.92 19.33 11.64
N ASN A 350 -24.86 19.14 10.71
CA ASN A 350 -24.95 17.94 9.87
C ASN A 350 -23.79 17.78 8.87
N TYR A 351 -22.95 18.81 8.70
CA TYR A 351 -21.75 18.79 7.87
C TYR A 351 -20.45 18.79 8.68
N GLU A 352 -20.50 18.72 10.02
CA GLU A 352 -19.31 18.78 10.88
C GLU A 352 -18.24 17.75 10.51
N PHE A 353 -18.64 16.54 10.12
CA PHE A 353 -17.72 15.47 9.70
C PHE A 353 -17.66 15.28 8.18
N SER A 354 -18.12 16.27 7.41
CA SER A 354 -18.00 16.26 5.95
C SER A 354 -16.60 16.71 5.51
N TRP A 355 -16.16 16.19 4.38
CA TRP A 355 -14.82 16.37 3.84
C TRP A 355 -14.83 17.29 2.63
N TYR A 356 -13.75 18.02 2.41
CA TYR A 356 -13.59 18.87 1.24
C TYR A 356 -12.12 19.02 0.87
N THR A 357 -11.89 19.43 -0.37
CA THR A 357 -10.56 19.79 -0.85
C THR A 357 -10.37 21.30 -0.73
N CYS A 358 -9.21 21.73 -0.24
CA CYS A 358 -8.80 23.13 -0.27
C CYS A 358 -7.39 23.26 -0.85
N GLN A 359 -7.15 24.37 -1.56
CA GLN A 359 -5.85 24.71 -2.10
C GLN A 359 -5.12 25.64 -1.16
N VAL A 360 -3.87 25.31 -0.85
CA VAL A 360 -2.98 26.13 -0.04
C VAL A 360 -1.80 26.55 -0.89
N TYR A 361 -1.38 27.80 -0.77
CA TYR A 361 -0.30 28.41 -1.55
C TYR A 361 0.89 28.74 -0.63
N PRO A 362 1.56 27.74 -0.04
CA PRO A 362 2.67 28.01 0.87
C PRO A 362 3.82 28.68 0.11
N HIS A 363 4.52 29.60 0.78
CA HIS A 363 5.82 30.10 0.31
C HIS A 363 6.87 28.99 0.43
N LEU A 364 6.78 27.98 -0.43
CA LEU A 364 7.83 27.00 -0.56
C LEU A 364 9.10 27.75 -1.00
N LEU A 365 10.20 27.51 -0.28
CA LEU A 365 11.54 27.80 -0.77
C LEU A 365 11.75 26.93 -2.01
N THR A 366 11.13 27.34 -3.11
CA THR A 366 11.66 27.05 -4.43
C THR A 366 13.08 27.57 -4.35
N ASN A 367 14.06 26.69 -4.54
CA ASN A 367 15.47 27.06 -4.67
C ASN A 367 15.62 27.95 -5.93
N LYS A 368 15.04 29.15 -5.91
CA LYS A 368 15.00 30.16 -6.97
C LYS A 368 16.39 30.71 -7.31
N GLY A 369 17.45 30.20 -6.66
CA GLY A 369 18.83 30.54 -6.96
C GLY A 369 19.76 29.36 -7.28
N LYS A 370 19.31 28.10 -7.21
CA LYS A 370 20.18 26.92 -7.43
C LYS A 370 19.49 25.66 -7.99
N ILE A 371 18.21 25.71 -8.33
CA ILE A 371 17.69 24.77 -9.32
C ILE A 371 17.87 25.44 -10.67
N ASN A 372 19.11 25.43 -11.17
CA ASN A 372 19.23 25.06 -12.57
C ASN A 372 18.83 23.59 -12.55
N ASN A 373 17.55 23.27 -12.72
CA ASN A 373 17.24 21.90 -13.07
C ASN A 373 18.05 21.69 -14.36
N PRO A 374 18.84 20.62 -14.49
CA PRO A 374 19.38 20.24 -15.80
C PRO A 374 18.27 20.07 -16.88
N GLU A 375 17.00 20.13 -16.46
CA GLU A 375 15.77 20.10 -17.24
C GLU A 375 15.20 21.50 -17.60
N ASP A 376 15.76 22.60 -17.08
CA ASP A 376 15.43 23.96 -17.54
C ASP A 376 16.22 24.34 -18.80
N ASP A 377 17.25 23.57 -19.14
CA ASP A 377 17.81 23.59 -20.49
C ASP A 377 16.79 22.93 -21.42
N PRO A 378 16.35 23.65 -22.47
CA PRO A 378 15.37 23.08 -23.40
C PRO A 378 15.95 21.82 -24.03
N LEU A 379 15.18 20.72 -23.93
CA LEU A 379 15.55 19.42 -24.51
C LEU A 379 15.76 19.53 -26.03
N PHE A 380 15.09 20.48 -26.66
CA PHE A 380 15.12 20.75 -28.08
C PHE A 380 15.51 22.20 -28.35
N HIS A 381 16.35 22.41 -29.37
CA HIS A 381 16.71 23.73 -29.86
C HIS A 381 15.59 24.30 -30.76
N GLY A 382 14.40 24.53 -30.18
CA GLY A 382 13.23 25.04 -30.89
C GLY A 382 12.40 25.98 -30.02
N ASP A 383 12.19 27.21 -30.50
CA ASP A 383 11.53 28.27 -29.70
C ASP A 383 10.01 28.35 -29.89
N THR A 384 9.43 27.47 -30.72
CA THR A 384 8.00 27.49 -31.00
C THR A 384 7.19 27.07 -29.77
N GLN A 385 5.98 27.61 -29.64
CA GLN A 385 5.07 27.22 -28.56
C GLN A 385 4.74 25.72 -28.60
N GLU A 386 4.66 25.12 -29.80
CA GLU A 386 4.38 23.69 -29.95
C GLU A 386 5.54 22.82 -29.46
N VAL A 387 6.79 23.20 -29.73
CA VAL A 387 7.98 22.51 -29.20
C VAL A 387 8.00 22.61 -27.67
N LYS A 388 7.78 23.79 -27.10
CA LYS A 388 7.71 23.98 -25.64
C LYS A 388 6.59 23.16 -24.98
N LEU A 389 5.43 23.07 -25.63
CA LEU A 389 4.33 22.22 -25.15
C LEU A 389 4.66 20.73 -25.25
N PHE A 390 5.38 20.32 -26.30
CA PHE A 390 5.83 18.95 -26.48
C PHE A 390 6.89 18.55 -25.43
N GLU A 391 7.86 19.41 -25.13
CA GLU A 391 8.82 19.21 -24.03
C GLU A 391 8.11 19.06 -22.68
N LYS A 392 7.17 19.98 -22.39
CA LYS A 392 6.36 19.91 -21.18
C LYS A 392 5.55 18.62 -21.09
N LEU A 393 5.03 18.13 -22.22
CA LEU A 393 4.36 16.83 -22.30
C LEU A 393 5.31 15.67 -21.96
N LEU A 394 6.54 15.67 -22.49
CA LEU A 394 7.54 14.64 -22.21
C LEU A 394 7.92 14.62 -20.72
N GLY A 395 8.21 15.80 -20.15
CA GLY A 395 8.48 15.94 -18.72
C GLY A 395 7.32 15.44 -17.85
N ASN A 396 6.08 15.89 -18.14
CA ASN A 396 4.91 15.45 -17.40
C ASN A 396 4.65 13.94 -17.52
N ARG A 397 4.96 13.31 -18.67
CA ARG A 397 4.85 11.86 -18.83
C ARG A 397 5.88 11.10 -17.99
N LEU A 398 7.10 11.63 -17.89
CA LEU A 398 8.14 11.06 -17.02
C LEU A 398 7.71 11.14 -15.55
N TYR A 399 7.31 12.31 -15.08
CA TYR A 399 6.85 12.50 -13.70
C TYR A 399 5.59 11.72 -13.37
N LYS A 400 4.66 11.61 -14.32
CA LYS A 400 3.47 10.74 -14.17
C LYS A 400 3.88 9.28 -13.93
N LYS A 401 4.94 8.78 -14.58
CA LYS A 401 5.43 7.41 -14.36
C LYS A 401 5.98 7.22 -12.95
N GLU A 402 6.67 8.22 -12.41
CA GLU A 402 7.14 8.21 -11.01
C GLU A 402 5.97 8.29 -10.03
N LEU A 403 5.01 9.17 -10.30
CA LEU A 403 3.79 9.30 -9.51
C LEU A 403 2.99 8.00 -9.48
N LYS A 404 2.92 7.27 -10.61
CA LYS A 404 2.27 5.96 -10.68
C LYS A 404 2.97 4.93 -9.78
N LYS A 405 4.30 4.86 -9.82
CA LYS A 405 5.06 3.96 -8.92
C LYS A 405 4.82 4.27 -7.44
N TRP A 406 4.69 5.55 -7.09
CA TRP A 406 4.37 6.00 -5.74
C TRP A 406 2.94 5.67 -5.34
N HIS A 407 1.98 5.88 -6.25
CA HIS A 407 0.60 5.43 -6.07
C HIS A 407 0.51 3.92 -5.84
N ASP A 408 1.21 3.10 -6.63
CA ASP A 408 1.25 1.64 -6.47
C ASP A 408 1.83 1.21 -5.11
N LEU A 409 2.86 1.92 -4.62
CA LEU A 409 3.41 1.70 -3.28
C LEU A 409 2.40 2.06 -2.18
N ILE A 410 1.77 3.24 -2.28
CA ILE A 410 0.74 3.68 -1.34
C ILE A 410 -0.41 2.67 -1.30
N LYS A 411 -0.86 2.17 -2.46
CA LYS A 411 -1.90 1.14 -2.52
C LYS A 411 -1.50 -0.16 -1.82
N SER A 412 -0.23 -0.55 -1.93
CA SER A 412 0.31 -1.71 -1.21
C SER A 412 0.30 -1.48 0.31
N SER A 413 0.70 -0.29 0.76
CA SER A 413 0.61 0.12 2.17
C SER A 413 -0.83 0.18 2.69
N GLU A 414 -1.74 0.76 1.91
CA GLU A 414 -3.17 0.82 2.20
C GLU A 414 -3.74 -0.59 2.39
N SER A 415 -3.47 -1.49 1.43
CA SER A 415 -3.91 -2.89 1.50
C SER A 415 -3.46 -3.58 2.79
N MET A 416 -2.20 -3.37 3.19
CA MET A 416 -1.67 -3.93 4.44
C MET A 416 -2.41 -3.39 5.67
N ARG A 417 -2.64 -2.07 5.77
CA ARG A 417 -3.25 -1.43 6.95
C ARG A 417 -4.71 -1.82 7.17
N ILE A 418 -5.44 -2.08 6.09
CA ILE A 418 -6.91 -2.28 6.18
C ILE A 418 -7.27 -3.75 6.36
N MET A 419 -6.29 -4.63 6.24
CA MET A 419 -6.54 -6.05 6.36
C MET A 419 -7.08 -6.50 7.69
N HIS A 420 -6.59 -5.92 8.78
CA HIS A 420 -7.14 -6.24 10.09
C HIS A 420 -8.65 -5.94 10.13
N TYR A 421 -9.05 -4.84 9.50
CA TYR A 421 -10.45 -4.46 9.37
C TYR A 421 -11.22 -5.50 8.55
N ILE A 422 -10.71 -5.90 7.39
CA ILE A 422 -11.36 -6.90 6.54
C ILE A 422 -11.52 -8.21 7.29
N SER A 423 -10.46 -8.69 7.94
CA SER A 423 -10.46 -9.92 8.72
C SER A 423 -11.49 -9.91 9.84
N ASP A 424 -11.54 -8.85 10.66
CA ASP A 424 -12.54 -8.71 11.73
C ASP A 424 -13.98 -8.65 11.16
N GLY A 425 -14.19 -7.85 10.11
CA GLY A 425 -15.49 -7.75 9.45
C GLY A 425 -15.97 -9.08 8.85
N VAL A 426 -15.05 -9.85 8.26
CA VAL A 426 -15.29 -11.18 7.69
C VAL A 426 -15.63 -12.18 8.79
N GLN A 427 -14.83 -12.26 9.86
CA GLN A 427 -15.05 -13.18 10.99
C GLN A 427 -16.42 -12.96 11.63
N ASN A 428 -16.79 -11.70 11.88
CA ASN A 428 -18.12 -11.32 12.42
C ASN A 428 -19.30 -11.59 11.46
N SER A 429 -19.00 -11.97 10.22
CA SER A 429 -19.96 -12.25 9.16
C SER A 429 -20.08 -13.73 8.82
N ILE A 430 -19.19 -14.59 9.35
CA ILE A 430 -19.28 -16.04 9.15
C ILE A 430 -20.57 -16.56 9.79
N GLY A 431 -21.30 -17.42 9.07
CA GLY A 431 -22.58 -17.99 9.52
C GLY A 431 -23.81 -17.14 9.16
N LYS A 432 -23.62 -15.96 8.58
CA LYS A 432 -24.70 -15.16 7.96
C LYS A 432 -24.76 -15.44 6.45
N PRO A 433 -25.91 -15.19 5.80
CA PRO A 433 -26.02 -15.17 4.34
C PRO A 433 -24.88 -14.44 3.64
N PHE A 434 -24.21 -15.11 2.69
CA PHE A 434 -22.99 -14.61 2.07
C PHE A 434 -23.20 -13.25 1.40
N MET A 435 -24.24 -13.12 0.57
CA MET A 435 -24.48 -11.87 -0.16
C MET A 435 -24.92 -10.73 0.74
N LYS A 436 -25.63 -11.00 1.84
CA LYS A 436 -25.96 -9.96 2.83
C LYS A 436 -24.71 -9.46 3.54
N SER A 437 -23.85 -10.39 3.97
CA SER A 437 -22.56 -10.09 4.59
C SER A 437 -21.66 -9.29 3.65
N PHE A 438 -21.51 -9.75 2.40
CA PHE A 438 -20.71 -9.08 1.39
C PHE A 438 -21.25 -7.68 1.09
N THR A 439 -22.56 -7.52 0.85
CA THR A 439 -23.18 -6.22 0.56
C THR A 439 -23.03 -5.24 1.74
N ALA A 440 -23.15 -5.71 2.99
CA ALA A 440 -22.98 -4.88 4.17
C ALA A 440 -21.53 -4.39 4.31
N LEU A 441 -20.55 -5.28 4.13
CA LEU A 441 -19.14 -4.92 4.14
C LEU A 441 -18.82 -4.00 2.96
N GLN A 442 -19.19 -4.36 1.73
CA GLN A 442 -19.00 -3.56 0.52
C GLN A 442 -19.55 -2.14 0.67
N LYS A 443 -20.77 -1.95 1.20
CA LYS A 443 -21.32 -0.60 1.43
C LYS A 443 -20.48 0.26 2.37
N SER A 444 -19.69 -0.40 3.21
CA SER A 444 -18.78 0.28 4.13
C SER A 444 -17.43 0.63 3.50
N PHE A 445 -17.08 0.04 2.36
CA PHE A 445 -15.82 0.28 1.64
C PHE A 445 -16.11 0.66 0.19
N ASN A 446 -15.95 1.93 -0.15
CA ASN A 446 -16.16 2.38 -1.53
C ASN A 446 -14.91 2.16 -2.41
N MET A 447 -14.29 0.97 -2.35
CA MET A 447 -13.04 0.66 -3.05
C MET A 447 -13.07 -0.72 -3.74
N PRO A 448 -13.01 -0.79 -5.08
CA PRO A 448 -13.08 -2.04 -5.84
C PRO A 448 -12.04 -3.10 -5.42
N GLU A 449 -10.80 -2.69 -5.21
CA GLU A 449 -9.70 -3.58 -4.80
C GLU A 449 -9.99 -4.26 -3.46
N MET A 450 -10.56 -3.51 -2.51
CA MET A 450 -10.98 -4.06 -1.22
C MET A 450 -12.17 -4.98 -1.35
N ASN A 451 -13.11 -4.66 -2.25
CA ASN A 451 -14.28 -5.49 -2.47
C ASN A 451 -13.88 -6.88 -2.98
N ARG A 452 -12.83 -6.99 -3.82
CA ARG A 452 -12.25 -8.31 -4.18
C ARG A 452 -11.76 -9.08 -2.97
N LYS A 453 -11.01 -8.39 -2.11
CA LYS A 453 -10.40 -8.98 -0.91
C LYS A 453 -11.45 -9.45 0.08
N ILE A 454 -12.41 -8.57 0.41
CA ILE A 454 -13.57 -8.89 1.26
C ILE A 454 -14.33 -10.08 0.69
N TYR A 455 -14.60 -10.09 -0.61
CA TYR A 455 -15.31 -11.16 -1.27
C TYR A 455 -14.58 -12.49 -1.11
N LEU A 456 -13.29 -12.56 -1.47
CA LEU A 456 -12.51 -13.79 -1.38
C LEU A 456 -12.26 -14.24 0.06
N SER A 457 -12.08 -13.31 1.00
CA SER A 457 -11.99 -13.65 2.43
C SER A 457 -13.31 -14.19 3.00
N LEU A 458 -14.46 -13.66 2.56
CA LEU A 458 -15.76 -14.24 2.91
C LEU A 458 -15.93 -15.62 2.29
N VAL A 459 -15.55 -15.81 1.02
CA VAL A 459 -15.59 -17.12 0.37
C VAL A 459 -14.74 -18.09 1.18
N GLU A 460 -13.49 -17.76 1.50
CA GLU A 460 -12.58 -18.57 2.30
C GLU A 460 -13.19 -18.99 3.65
N GLY A 461 -13.81 -18.05 4.37
CA GLY A 461 -14.50 -18.33 5.64
C GLY A 461 -15.70 -19.28 5.49
N HIS A 462 -16.38 -19.27 4.34
CA HIS A 462 -17.54 -20.12 4.07
C HIS A 462 -17.19 -21.42 3.35
N LEU A 463 -16.04 -21.55 2.69
CA LEU A 463 -15.65 -22.75 1.93
C LEU A 463 -15.68 -24.00 2.81
N ASN A 464 -15.33 -23.90 4.09
CA ASN A 464 -15.40 -25.02 5.03
C ASN A 464 -16.84 -25.49 5.32
N LEU A 465 -17.84 -24.64 5.10
CA LEU A 465 -19.26 -24.97 5.25
C LEU A 465 -19.87 -25.44 3.92
N TRP A 466 -19.36 -24.94 2.79
CA TRP A 466 -19.88 -25.24 1.45
C TRP A 466 -19.29 -26.50 0.83
N ILE A 467 -18.05 -26.84 1.18
CA ILE A 467 -17.33 -28.00 0.66
C ILE A 467 -17.22 -29.04 1.78
N ASP A 468 -17.95 -30.13 1.63
CA ASP A 468 -17.90 -31.26 2.56
C ASP A 468 -16.59 -32.06 2.45
N ASN A 469 -16.39 -33.01 3.36
CA ASN A 469 -15.19 -33.84 3.38
C ASN A 469 -15.04 -34.72 2.13
N SER A 470 -16.14 -35.07 1.46
CA SER A 470 -16.13 -35.86 0.22
C SER A 470 -15.53 -35.04 -0.92
N MET A 471 -16.01 -33.81 -1.11
CA MET A 471 -15.48 -32.89 -2.11
C MET A 471 -14.01 -32.51 -1.83
N LYS A 472 -13.63 -32.35 -0.56
CA LYS A 472 -12.21 -32.14 -0.19
C LYS A 472 -11.33 -33.32 -0.63
N ALA A 473 -11.74 -34.56 -0.33
CA ALA A 473 -11.01 -35.75 -0.75
C ALA A 473 -10.91 -35.88 -2.28
N ILE A 474 -11.95 -35.48 -3.02
CA ILE A 474 -11.92 -35.46 -4.49
C ILE A 474 -10.90 -34.42 -4.99
N LEU A 475 -10.88 -33.22 -4.41
CA LEU A 475 -9.90 -32.19 -4.76
C LEU A 475 -8.46 -32.66 -4.54
N ASP A 476 -8.17 -33.26 -3.38
CA ASP A 476 -6.83 -33.79 -3.06
C ASP A 476 -6.41 -34.91 -4.03
N HIS A 477 -7.37 -35.77 -4.42
CA HIS A 477 -7.12 -36.79 -5.43
C HIS A 477 -6.81 -36.17 -6.80
N LEU A 478 -7.56 -35.15 -7.22
CA LEU A 478 -7.34 -34.46 -8.49
C LEU A 478 -5.97 -33.77 -8.53
N ASP A 479 -5.56 -33.10 -7.46
CA ASP A 479 -4.23 -32.48 -7.40
C ASP A 479 -3.12 -33.53 -7.53
N THR A 480 -3.27 -34.68 -6.87
CA THR A 480 -2.33 -35.81 -6.97
C THR A 480 -2.23 -36.32 -8.42
N GLN A 481 -3.38 -36.50 -9.08
CA GLN A 481 -3.40 -36.96 -10.47
C GLN A 481 -2.87 -35.91 -11.44
N PHE A 482 -3.20 -34.64 -11.22
CA PHE A 482 -2.68 -33.53 -12.03
C PHE A 482 -1.15 -33.45 -11.94
N THR A 483 -0.58 -33.59 -10.74
CA THR A 483 0.88 -33.63 -10.54
C THR A 483 1.53 -34.79 -11.29
N LYS A 484 0.94 -36.00 -11.21
CA LYS A 484 1.40 -37.16 -12.00
C LYS A 484 1.32 -36.87 -13.50
N ARG A 485 0.26 -36.19 -13.94
CA ARG A 485 0.06 -35.83 -15.34
C ARG A 485 1.13 -34.86 -15.84
N LEU A 486 1.42 -33.80 -15.09
CA LEU A 486 2.48 -32.84 -15.43
C LEU A 486 3.82 -33.56 -15.63
N ALA A 487 4.17 -34.50 -14.75
CA ALA A 487 5.37 -35.32 -14.89
C ALA A 487 5.34 -36.23 -16.14
N SER A 488 4.16 -36.75 -16.51
CA SER A 488 4.00 -37.57 -17.73
C SER A 488 4.13 -36.75 -19.02
N ILE A 489 3.57 -35.53 -19.05
CA ILE A 489 3.66 -34.60 -20.19
C ILE A 489 5.12 -34.25 -20.44
N GLN A 490 5.87 -33.93 -19.38
CA GLN A 490 7.29 -33.62 -19.48
C GLN A 490 8.08 -34.77 -20.14
N LYS A 491 7.81 -36.01 -19.75
CA LYS A 491 8.47 -37.20 -20.31
C LYS A 491 8.04 -37.51 -21.74
N ARG A 492 6.75 -37.41 -22.05
CA ARG A 492 6.18 -37.78 -23.36
C ARG A 492 6.60 -36.79 -24.45
N ASP A 493 6.52 -35.49 -24.15
CA ASP A 493 6.71 -34.44 -25.14
C ASP A 493 8.18 -33.99 -25.23
N ASN A 494 9.10 -34.75 -24.61
CA ASN A 494 10.53 -34.43 -24.50
C ASN A 494 10.76 -32.98 -24.08
N LEU A 495 9.94 -32.48 -23.15
CA LEU A 495 10.04 -31.10 -22.70
C LEU A 495 11.36 -30.91 -21.97
N ILE A 496 11.99 -29.77 -22.25
CA ILE A 496 13.21 -29.37 -21.52
C ILE A 496 12.93 -29.36 -20.02
N ASP A 497 13.86 -29.90 -19.24
CA ASP A 497 13.77 -29.83 -17.79
C ASP A 497 13.88 -28.37 -17.31
N PHE A 498 13.51 -28.12 -16.06
CA PHE A 498 13.53 -26.77 -15.51
C PHE A 498 14.93 -26.14 -15.48
N ALA A 499 15.99 -26.94 -15.28
CA ALA A 499 17.35 -26.44 -15.26
C ALA A 499 17.80 -25.98 -16.66
N GLN A 500 17.45 -26.74 -17.70
CA GLN A 500 17.65 -26.38 -19.10
C GLN A 500 16.80 -25.18 -19.51
N LEU A 501 15.55 -25.12 -19.06
CA LEU A 501 14.68 -23.97 -19.28
C LEU A 501 15.28 -22.70 -18.68
N SER A 502 15.70 -22.77 -17.41
CA SER A 502 16.33 -21.66 -16.68
C SER A 502 17.67 -21.24 -17.28
N SER A 503 18.47 -22.18 -17.80
CA SER A 503 19.76 -21.88 -18.42
C SER A 503 19.62 -21.17 -19.77
N ARG A 504 18.55 -21.48 -20.54
CA ARG A 504 18.22 -20.83 -21.80
C ARG A 504 17.62 -19.43 -21.65
N MET A 505 17.15 -19.06 -20.45
CA MET A 505 16.62 -17.72 -20.21
C MET A 505 17.73 -16.68 -20.04
N SER A 506 17.43 -15.46 -20.48
CA SER A 506 18.29 -14.31 -20.21
C SER A 506 18.50 -14.12 -18.70
N GLY A 507 19.70 -13.65 -18.33
CA GLY A 507 20.05 -13.43 -16.92
C GLY A 507 19.09 -12.49 -16.17
N ALA A 508 18.43 -11.58 -16.89
CA ALA A 508 17.43 -10.66 -16.32
C ALA A 508 16.08 -11.34 -16.00
N LEU A 509 15.69 -12.39 -16.75
CA LEU A 509 14.40 -13.07 -16.57
C LEU A 509 14.48 -14.25 -15.60
N ARG A 510 15.66 -14.82 -15.39
CA ARG A 510 15.85 -15.94 -14.46
C ARG A 510 15.40 -15.62 -13.02
N PRO A 511 15.68 -14.44 -12.44
CA PRO A 511 15.16 -14.08 -11.13
C PRO A 511 13.63 -14.02 -11.09
N VAL A 512 13.00 -13.51 -12.15
CA VAL A 512 11.53 -13.46 -12.28
C VAL A 512 10.97 -14.88 -12.27
N LEU A 513 11.49 -15.76 -13.14
CA LEU A 513 11.09 -17.17 -13.22
C LEU A 513 11.17 -17.88 -11.87
N VAL A 514 12.33 -17.80 -11.21
CA VAL A 514 12.57 -18.44 -9.92
C VAL A 514 11.66 -17.85 -8.85
N GLY A 515 11.42 -16.53 -8.87
CA GLY A 515 10.46 -15.86 -8.02
C GLY A 515 9.05 -16.40 -8.19
N SER A 516 8.54 -16.50 -9.43
CA SER A 516 7.20 -17.02 -9.71
C SER A 516 7.05 -18.49 -9.29
N VAL A 517 8.06 -19.33 -9.51
CA VAL A 517 8.06 -20.73 -9.04
C VAL A 517 8.00 -20.80 -7.51
N ARG A 518 8.79 -19.99 -6.80
CA ARG A 518 8.73 -19.93 -5.32
C ARG A 518 7.35 -19.50 -4.82
N GLN A 519 6.70 -18.55 -5.50
CA GLN A 519 5.34 -18.16 -5.13
C GLN A 519 4.33 -19.29 -5.33
N LEU A 520 4.46 -20.09 -6.40
CA LEU A 520 3.64 -21.28 -6.59
C LEU A 520 3.85 -22.33 -5.49
N VAL A 521 5.08 -22.49 -4.98
CA VAL A 521 5.36 -23.41 -3.86
C VAL A 521 4.62 -23.02 -2.59
N CYS A 522 4.44 -21.72 -2.36
CA CYS A 522 3.79 -21.20 -1.16
C CYS A 522 2.27 -20.98 -1.33
N ILE A 523 1.68 -21.34 -2.48
CA ILE A 523 0.27 -21.04 -2.77
C ILE A 523 -0.68 -21.68 -1.75
N ASP A 524 -0.35 -22.88 -1.28
CA ASP A 524 -1.18 -23.65 -0.33
C ASP A 524 -1.23 -23.00 1.07
N ALA A 525 -0.20 -22.23 1.43
CA ALA A 525 -0.13 -21.52 2.72
C ALA A 525 -0.79 -20.13 2.69
N ALA A 526 -1.10 -19.62 1.49
CA ALA A 526 -1.62 -18.28 1.28
C ALA A 526 -3.15 -18.22 1.50
N SER A 527 -3.68 -17.02 1.81
CA SER A 527 -5.14 -16.80 1.86
C SER A 527 -5.76 -16.98 0.47
N LEU A 528 -7.07 -17.19 0.37
CA LEU A 528 -7.72 -17.36 -0.94
C LEU A 528 -7.54 -16.12 -1.85
N TYR A 529 -7.51 -14.93 -1.25
CA TYR A 529 -7.19 -13.69 -1.97
C TYR A 529 -5.74 -13.67 -2.47
N ASP A 530 -4.78 -14.03 -1.63
CA ASP A 530 -3.37 -14.06 -2.02
C ASP A 530 -3.11 -15.15 -3.06
N GLN A 531 -3.80 -16.29 -2.98
CA GLN A 531 -3.80 -17.34 -4.00
C GLN A 531 -4.23 -16.79 -5.37
N PHE A 532 -5.31 -16.00 -5.41
CA PHE A 532 -5.76 -15.33 -6.64
C PHE A 532 -4.69 -14.39 -7.21
N LEU A 533 -4.10 -13.55 -6.36
CA LEU A 533 -3.03 -12.64 -6.79
C LEU A 533 -1.76 -13.36 -7.24
N ILE A 534 -1.36 -14.42 -6.54
CA ILE A 534 -0.21 -15.26 -6.89
C ILE A 534 -0.42 -15.86 -8.27
N LEU A 535 -1.59 -16.46 -8.53
CA LEU A 535 -1.89 -17.05 -9.84
C LEU A 535 -1.85 -16.00 -10.96
N LEU A 536 -2.47 -14.83 -10.77
CA LEU A 536 -2.43 -13.76 -11.76
C LEU A 536 -1.01 -13.26 -12.03
N LYS A 537 -0.24 -13.00 -10.96
CA LYS A 537 1.15 -12.53 -11.07
C LYS A 537 2.04 -13.55 -11.77
N VAL A 538 1.98 -14.81 -11.35
CA VAL A 538 2.73 -15.91 -11.96
C VAL A 538 2.38 -16.06 -13.44
N MET A 539 1.09 -15.98 -13.77
CA MET A 539 0.66 -16.06 -15.16
C MET A 539 1.12 -14.87 -16.00
N ASN A 540 1.13 -13.67 -15.43
CA ASN A 540 1.70 -12.49 -16.09
C ASN A 540 3.21 -12.65 -16.32
N ASP A 541 3.97 -13.03 -15.29
CA ASP A 541 5.41 -13.27 -15.37
C ASP A 541 5.73 -14.31 -16.45
N PHE A 542 5.00 -15.43 -16.45
CA PHE A 542 5.16 -16.47 -17.47
C PHE A 542 4.79 -15.97 -18.87
N ASN A 543 3.77 -15.12 -19.00
CA ASN A 543 3.40 -14.51 -20.29
C ASN A 543 4.50 -13.57 -20.81
N VAL A 544 5.11 -12.77 -19.93
CA VAL A 544 6.25 -11.90 -20.27
C VAL A 544 7.46 -12.74 -20.70
N ILE A 545 7.76 -13.80 -19.96
CA ILE A 545 8.85 -14.73 -20.27
C ILE A 545 8.61 -15.42 -21.63
N ALA A 546 7.39 -15.92 -21.86
CA ALA A 546 7.01 -16.60 -23.10
C ALA A 546 7.12 -15.66 -24.30
N LYS A 547 6.59 -14.43 -24.20
CA LYS A 547 6.69 -13.42 -25.25
C LYS A 547 8.13 -13.02 -25.56
N THR A 548 8.94 -12.79 -24.53
CA THR A 548 10.33 -12.30 -24.70
C THR A 548 11.24 -13.34 -25.36
N ASN A 549 11.07 -14.60 -25.01
CA ASN A 549 11.92 -15.70 -25.51
C ASN A 549 11.28 -16.45 -26.70
N LYS A 550 10.12 -15.99 -27.19
CA LYS A 550 9.32 -16.65 -28.25
C LYS A 550 9.03 -18.12 -27.92
N PHE A 551 8.83 -18.42 -26.65
CA PHE A 551 8.47 -19.77 -26.24
C PHE A 551 6.98 -20.03 -26.48
N ILE A 552 6.65 -21.29 -26.81
CA ILE A 552 5.28 -21.78 -26.99
C ILE A 552 4.70 -22.17 -25.61
N ASP A 553 3.38 -22.24 -25.50
CA ASP A 553 2.64 -22.65 -24.29
C ASP A 553 3.06 -24.03 -23.70
N VAL A 554 3.89 -24.81 -24.39
CA VAL A 554 4.47 -26.08 -23.89
C VAL A 554 5.37 -25.93 -22.65
N MET A 555 5.74 -24.72 -22.23
CA MET A 555 6.54 -24.53 -21.00
C MET A 555 5.74 -24.55 -19.70
N TYR A 556 4.46 -24.18 -19.74
CA TYR A 556 3.64 -24.07 -18.54
C TYR A 556 3.58 -25.37 -17.71
N PRO A 557 3.47 -26.57 -18.31
CA PRO A 557 3.51 -27.81 -17.55
C PRO A 557 4.79 -27.99 -16.72
N VAL A 558 5.96 -27.63 -17.29
CA VAL A 558 7.26 -27.70 -16.61
C VAL A 558 7.28 -26.76 -15.41
N LEU A 559 6.68 -25.57 -15.55
CA LEU A 559 6.65 -24.54 -14.51
C LEU A 559 5.69 -24.91 -13.37
N PHE A 560 4.49 -25.40 -13.68
CA PHE A 560 3.54 -25.86 -12.66
C PHE A 560 4.09 -27.06 -11.88
N GLN A 561 4.84 -27.95 -12.52
CA GLN A 561 5.50 -29.07 -11.85
C GLN A 561 6.54 -28.61 -10.81
N GLN A 562 7.23 -27.49 -11.04
CA GLN A 562 8.19 -26.96 -10.05
C GLN A 562 7.51 -26.35 -8.83
N GLY A 563 6.22 -25.98 -8.95
CA GLY A 563 5.45 -25.48 -7.83
C GLY A 563 5.41 -26.48 -6.68
N LYS A 564 5.42 -27.79 -6.93
CA LYS A 564 5.31 -28.86 -5.91
C LYS A 564 4.12 -28.74 -4.92
N GLY A 565 3.30 -27.69 -5.02
CA GLY A 565 2.12 -27.46 -4.21
C GLY A 565 1.12 -28.57 -4.46
N GLN A 566 0.65 -29.17 -3.37
CA GLN A 566 -0.34 -30.25 -3.42
C GLN A 566 -1.74 -29.73 -3.71
N HIS A 567 -1.94 -28.41 -3.78
CA HIS A 567 -3.27 -27.83 -3.95
C HIS A 567 -3.40 -26.80 -5.08
N PHE A 568 -2.51 -26.84 -6.09
CA PHE A 568 -2.59 -25.90 -7.23
C PHE A 568 -3.91 -26.00 -8.00
N LEU A 569 -4.30 -27.21 -8.43
CA LEU A 569 -5.50 -27.40 -9.24
C LEU A 569 -6.76 -27.16 -8.41
N SER A 570 -6.77 -27.62 -7.15
CA SER A 570 -7.90 -27.35 -6.27
C SER A 570 -8.06 -25.86 -5.94
N THR A 571 -6.96 -25.12 -5.76
CA THR A 571 -6.98 -23.66 -5.61
C THR A 571 -7.59 -22.99 -6.84
N PHE A 572 -7.15 -23.39 -8.05
CA PHE A 572 -7.74 -22.91 -9.28
C PHE A 572 -9.24 -23.22 -9.35
N ILE A 573 -9.67 -24.45 -9.06
CA ILE A 573 -11.09 -24.85 -9.12
C ILE A 573 -11.94 -24.01 -8.16
N LYS A 574 -11.49 -23.81 -6.91
CA LYS A 574 -12.19 -22.99 -5.91
C LYS A 574 -12.36 -21.55 -6.41
N LEU A 575 -11.27 -20.91 -6.84
CA LEU A 575 -11.29 -19.55 -7.34
C LEU A 575 -12.10 -19.41 -8.63
N ASN A 576 -12.02 -20.39 -9.53
CA ASN A 576 -12.74 -20.35 -10.80
C ASN A 576 -14.25 -20.34 -10.56
N HIS A 577 -14.76 -21.18 -9.67
CA HIS A 577 -16.21 -21.36 -9.50
C HIS A 577 -16.83 -20.42 -8.46
N PHE A 578 -16.12 -20.11 -7.38
CA PHE A 578 -16.63 -19.21 -6.35
C PHE A 578 -16.26 -17.74 -6.59
N ALA A 579 -15.44 -17.42 -7.59
CA ALA A 579 -15.09 -16.04 -7.94
C ALA A 579 -15.14 -15.77 -9.46
N MET A 580 -14.25 -16.35 -10.26
CA MET A 580 -14.09 -15.91 -11.67
C MET A 580 -15.24 -16.27 -12.60
N LYS A 581 -16.09 -17.23 -12.26
CA LYS A 581 -17.37 -17.50 -12.96
C LYS A 581 -18.56 -16.75 -12.35
N VAL A 582 -18.35 -15.98 -11.28
CA VAL A 582 -19.39 -15.19 -10.61
C VAL A 582 -19.37 -13.76 -11.17
N PRO A 583 -20.44 -13.31 -11.87
CA PRO A 583 -20.52 -11.95 -12.43
C PRO A 583 -20.26 -10.84 -11.40
N TYR A 584 -20.66 -11.06 -10.15
CA TYR A 584 -20.48 -10.10 -9.07
C TYR A 584 -19.01 -9.89 -8.68
N PHE A 585 -18.16 -10.91 -8.80
CA PHE A 585 -16.72 -10.76 -8.55
C PHE A 585 -15.99 -10.26 -9.80
N LEU A 586 -16.41 -10.73 -10.98
CA LEU A 586 -15.85 -10.33 -12.27
C LEU A 586 -15.90 -8.82 -12.51
N CYS A 587 -16.89 -8.10 -11.96
CA CYS A 587 -16.98 -6.65 -12.10
C CYS A 587 -15.83 -5.89 -11.44
N TYR A 588 -15.07 -6.54 -10.54
CA TYR A 588 -13.88 -5.97 -9.92
C TYR A 588 -12.56 -6.41 -10.58
N CYS A 589 -12.62 -7.29 -11.57
CA CYS A 589 -11.44 -7.72 -12.32
C CYS A 589 -11.32 -6.91 -13.61
N ASP A 590 -10.11 -6.46 -13.94
CA ASP A 590 -9.85 -5.81 -15.22
C ASP A 590 -9.73 -6.81 -16.39
N ASP A 591 -9.66 -6.30 -17.61
CA ASP A 591 -9.62 -7.15 -18.81
C ASP A 591 -8.33 -7.95 -18.94
N GLU A 592 -7.21 -7.45 -18.41
CA GLU A 592 -5.93 -8.17 -18.40
C GLU A 592 -5.99 -9.35 -17.42
N GLU A 593 -6.54 -9.15 -16.22
CA GLU A 593 -6.74 -10.20 -15.22
C GLU A 593 -7.67 -11.30 -15.74
N ARG A 594 -8.78 -10.91 -16.39
CA ARG A 594 -9.70 -11.86 -17.04
C ARG A 594 -8.99 -12.66 -18.14
N PHE A 595 -8.19 -11.99 -18.97
CA PHE A 595 -7.42 -12.65 -20.02
C PHE A 595 -6.39 -13.64 -19.44
N LEU A 596 -5.64 -13.24 -18.42
CA LEU A 596 -4.65 -14.10 -17.75
C LEU A 596 -5.33 -15.32 -17.12
N TRP A 597 -6.51 -15.15 -16.53
CA TRP A 597 -7.28 -16.24 -15.95
C TRP A 597 -7.80 -17.23 -17.00
N LEU A 598 -8.38 -16.73 -18.09
CA LEU A 598 -8.82 -17.57 -19.21
C LEU A 598 -7.64 -18.32 -19.85
N LYS A 599 -6.48 -17.67 -19.94
CA LYS A 599 -5.25 -18.33 -20.41
C LYS A 599 -4.84 -19.47 -19.46
N LEU A 600 -4.88 -19.24 -18.15
CA LEU A 600 -4.61 -20.29 -17.15
C LEU A 600 -5.58 -21.48 -17.29
N GLU A 601 -6.88 -21.22 -17.44
CA GLU A 601 -7.90 -22.25 -17.66
C GLU A 601 -7.61 -23.06 -18.93
N SER A 602 -7.31 -22.38 -20.04
CA SER A 602 -6.96 -23.02 -21.32
C SER A 602 -5.73 -23.91 -21.20
N ILE A 603 -4.70 -23.48 -20.46
CA ILE A 603 -3.49 -24.28 -20.24
C ILE A 603 -3.80 -25.50 -19.39
N ILE A 604 -4.55 -25.35 -18.30
CA ILE A 604 -4.98 -26.49 -17.46
C ILE A 604 -5.74 -27.49 -18.34
N LEU A 605 -6.73 -27.06 -19.10
CA LEU A 605 -7.48 -27.93 -20.01
C LEU A 605 -6.57 -28.64 -21.01
N SER A 606 -5.57 -27.95 -21.59
CA SER A 606 -4.60 -28.56 -22.51
C SER A 606 -3.75 -29.67 -21.85
N CYS A 607 -3.42 -29.53 -20.57
CA CYS A 607 -2.74 -30.57 -19.80
C CYS A 607 -3.65 -31.80 -19.59
N LEU A 608 -4.97 -31.57 -19.46
CA LEU A 608 -5.96 -32.61 -19.19
C LEU A 608 -6.45 -33.34 -20.45
N THR A 609 -6.46 -32.70 -21.62
CA THR A 609 -7.06 -33.26 -22.86
C THR A 609 -6.47 -34.58 -23.32
N SER A 610 -5.26 -34.89 -22.88
CA SER A 610 -4.57 -36.12 -23.24
C SER A 610 -4.92 -37.32 -22.36
N ASP A 611 -5.86 -37.15 -21.42
CA ASP A 611 -6.49 -38.22 -20.61
C ASP A 611 -8.00 -37.98 -20.54
N GLU A 612 -8.75 -38.67 -21.39
CA GLU A 612 -10.20 -38.46 -21.52
C GLU A 612 -10.96 -38.78 -20.22
N VAL A 613 -10.51 -39.78 -19.46
CA VAL A 613 -11.15 -40.17 -18.20
C VAL A 613 -10.97 -39.07 -17.16
N PHE A 614 -9.73 -38.57 -17.03
CA PHE A 614 -9.43 -37.51 -16.10
C PHE A 614 -10.11 -36.19 -16.49
N LEU A 615 -10.18 -35.87 -17.79
CA LEU A 615 -10.92 -34.71 -18.30
C LEU A 615 -12.41 -34.81 -17.96
N LYS A 616 -13.06 -35.97 -18.17
CA LYS A 616 -14.47 -36.17 -17.81
C LYS A 616 -14.71 -36.00 -16.31
N ALA A 617 -13.82 -36.53 -15.47
CA ALA A 617 -13.90 -36.36 -14.02
C ALA A 617 -13.77 -34.88 -13.61
N TYR A 618 -12.81 -34.16 -14.22
CA TYR A 618 -12.64 -32.72 -14.01
C TYR A 618 -13.88 -31.92 -14.40
N VAL A 619 -14.45 -32.17 -15.58
CA VAL A 619 -15.67 -31.50 -16.06
C VAL A 619 -16.85 -31.77 -15.13
N SER A 620 -17.05 -33.03 -14.72
CA SER A 620 -18.12 -33.37 -13.77
C SER A 620 -17.96 -32.65 -12.44
N LEU A 621 -16.73 -32.46 -11.96
CA LEU A 621 -16.49 -31.69 -10.75
C LEU A 621 -16.76 -30.19 -10.95
N GLN A 622 -16.41 -29.62 -12.11
CA GLN A 622 -16.74 -28.24 -12.43
C GLN A 622 -18.26 -27.99 -12.38
N ASP A 623 -19.06 -28.94 -12.87
CA ASP A 623 -20.53 -28.84 -12.80
C ASP A 623 -21.04 -28.85 -11.35
N GLN A 624 -20.48 -29.71 -10.50
CA GLN A 624 -20.81 -29.77 -9.08
C GLN A 624 -20.45 -28.46 -8.36
N PHE A 625 -19.26 -27.90 -8.62
CA PHE A 625 -18.82 -26.63 -8.04
C PHE A 625 -19.65 -25.45 -8.56
N THR A 626 -20.06 -25.46 -9.82
CA THR A 626 -20.96 -24.47 -10.40
C THR A 626 -22.32 -24.49 -9.70
N ALA A 627 -22.88 -25.68 -9.46
CA ALA A 627 -24.13 -25.83 -8.74
C ALA A 627 -24.01 -25.39 -7.26
N ALA A 628 -22.92 -25.75 -6.59
CA ALA A 628 -22.65 -25.35 -5.21
C ALA A 628 -22.48 -23.83 -5.09
N SER A 629 -21.66 -23.23 -5.95
CA SER A 629 -21.46 -21.77 -6.04
C SER A 629 -22.79 -21.05 -6.25
N SER A 630 -23.61 -21.52 -7.20
CA SER A 630 -24.91 -20.91 -7.49
C SER A 630 -25.86 -20.97 -6.29
N ARG A 631 -25.93 -22.13 -5.62
CA ARG A 631 -26.74 -22.33 -4.42
C ARG A 631 -26.31 -21.43 -3.27
N HIS A 632 -25.01 -21.36 -3.00
CA HIS A 632 -24.52 -20.68 -1.80
C HIS A 632 -24.36 -19.17 -1.98
N ILE A 633 -24.04 -18.70 -3.18
CA ILE A 633 -23.86 -17.28 -3.45
C ILE A 633 -25.21 -16.61 -3.73
N TYR A 634 -26.08 -17.18 -4.58
CA TYR A 634 -27.31 -16.47 -4.97
C TYR A 634 -28.53 -16.79 -4.10
N CYS A 635 -28.61 -17.97 -3.50
CA CYS A 635 -29.80 -18.37 -2.73
C CYS A 635 -29.66 -18.13 -1.21
N SER A 636 -28.58 -17.50 -0.72
CA SER A 636 -28.35 -17.28 0.71
C SER A 636 -28.84 -15.93 1.25
#